data_AF-A0A973JGL1-F1
#
_entry.id   AF-A0A973JGL1-F1
#
_cell.length_a   1.000
_cell.length_b   1.000
_cell.length_c   1.000
_cell.angle_alpha   90.00
_cell.angle_beta   90.00
_cell.angle_gamma   90.00
#
_symmetry.space_group_name_H-M   'P 1'
#
loop_
_entity.id
_entity.type
_entity.pdbx_description
1 polymer ?
#
loop_
_entity_poly.entity_id
_entity_poly.type
_entity_poly.pdbx_seq_one_letter_code
_entity_poly.pdbx_strand_id
1 'polypeptide(L)'
;MTTAPETPAPAVEPDDDDLPEQLRIRREKRERILADGGQAYPVSVPVTTTIAAVRAEHAALEAGQETDVQVGVAGRVMYLRNTGKLCFVTVQDGE
;
A
#
# COMPACT_ATOMS: atom_id res chain seq x y z
N MET A 1 -8.65 -23.94 36.12
CA MET A 1 -9.77 -23.74 35.18
C MET A 1 -9.25 -22.87 34.06
N THR A 2 -8.95 -23.47 32.90
CA THR A 2 -8.43 -22.77 31.72
C THR A 2 -9.60 -22.09 31.00
N THR A 3 -9.60 -20.76 30.94
CA THR A 3 -10.57 -19.98 30.16
C THR A 3 -10.14 -19.96 28.70
N ALA A 4 -11.00 -20.48 27.82
CA ALA A 4 -10.87 -20.44 26.37
C ALA A 4 -10.95 -18.98 25.86
N PRO A 5 -10.29 -18.63 24.74
CA PRO A 5 -10.46 -17.31 24.14
C PRO A 5 -11.84 -17.22 23.47
N GLU A 6 -12.62 -16.24 23.90
CA GLU A 6 -13.92 -15.87 23.33
C GLU A 6 -13.72 -15.40 21.88
N THR A 7 -14.41 -16.04 20.94
CA THR A 7 -14.47 -15.62 19.54
C THR A 7 -15.22 -14.28 19.48
N PRO A 8 -14.66 -13.20 18.91
CA PRO A 8 -15.38 -11.94 18.82
C PRO A 8 -16.59 -12.11 17.90
N ALA A 9 -17.74 -11.63 18.36
CA ALA A 9 -19.01 -11.60 17.63
C ALA A 9 -18.86 -10.90 16.25
N PRO A 10 -19.67 -11.27 15.24
CA PRO A 10 -19.57 -10.67 13.91
C PRO A 10 -19.87 -9.17 14.01
N ALA A 11 -18.94 -8.35 13.53
CA ALA A 11 -19.17 -6.92 13.36
C ALA A 11 -20.29 -6.74 12.33
N VAL A 12 -21.33 -5.99 12.69
CA VAL A 12 -22.40 -5.61 11.76
C VAL A 12 -21.76 -4.84 10.62
N GLU A 13 -21.72 -5.45 9.43
CA GLU A 13 -21.26 -4.79 8.22
C GLU A 13 -22.31 -3.76 7.82
N PRO A 14 -21.98 -2.46 7.71
CA PRO A 14 -22.94 -1.48 7.20
C PRO A 14 -23.32 -1.83 5.77
N ASP A 15 -24.62 -1.74 5.45
CA ASP A 15 -25.17 -1.93 4.11
C ASP A 15 -24.47 -1.01 3.09
N ASP A 16 -24.15 -1.53 1.90
CA ASP A 16 -23.38 -0.81 0.86
C ASP A 16 -24.01 0.52 0.42
N ASP A 17 -25.34 0.66 0.58
CA ASP A 17 -26.09 1.89 0.28
C ASP A 17 -25.90 3.01 1.33
N ASP A 18 -25.49 2.69 2.55
CA ASP A 18 -25.20 3.66 3.62
C ASP A 18 -23.74 4.15 3.62
N LEU A 19 -22.90 3.59 2.75
CA LEU A 19 -21.47 3.88 2.70
C LEU A 19 -21.17 5.06 1.75
N PRO A 20 -20.31 6.00 2.16
CA PRO A 20 -19.85 7.06 1.26
C PRO A 20 -19.28 6.46 -0.03
N GLU A 21 -19.58 7.08 -1.18
CA GLU A 21 -19.19 6.57 -2.51
C GLU A 21 -17.70 6.19 -2.61
N GLN A 22 -16.82 7.01 -2.01
CA GLN A 22 -15.38 6.73 -2.00
C GLN A 22 -15.03 5.43 -1.27
N LEU A 23 -15.77 5.10 -0.20
CA LEU A 23 -15.55 3.88 0.56
C LEU A 23 -16.10 2.66 -0.20
N ARG A 24 -17.27 2.79 -0.82
CA ARG A 24 -17.83 1.76 -1.70
C ARG A 24 -16.88 1.40 -2.84
N ILE A 25 -16.37 2.39 -3.58
CA ILE A 25 -15.38 2.16 -4.66
C ILE A 25 -14.10 1.49 -4.13
N ARG A 26 -13.65 1.83 -2.91
CA ARG A 26 -12.47 1.19 -2.30
C ARG A 26 -12.73 -0.26 -1.93
N ARG A 27 -13.93 -0.60 -1.46
CA ARG A 27 -14.34 -1.98 -1.19
C ARG A 27 -14.44 -2.81 -2.45
N GLU A 28 -15.11 -2.29 -3.49
CA GLU A 28 -15.20 -2.96 -4.80
C GLU A 28 -13.81 -3.26 -5.39
N LYS A 29 -12.85 -2.32 -5.26
CA LYS A 29 -11.46 -2.55 -5.69
C LYS A 29 -10.78 -3.65 -4.89
N ARG A 30 -10.99 -3.68 -3.57
CA ARG A 30 -10.46 -4.75 -2.70
C ARG A 30 -11.01 -6.11 -3.12
N GLU A 31 -12.31 -6.20 -3.36
CA GLU A 31 -12.96 -7.44 -3.81
C GLU A 31 -12.40 -7.92 -5.14
N ARG A 32 -12.21 -7.00 -6.09
CA ARG A 32 -11.58 -7.32 -7.38
C ARG A 32 -10.17 -7.88 -7.21
N ILE A 33 -9.35 -7.28 -6.36
CA ILE A 33 -7.99 -7.79 -6.06
C ILE A 33 -8.06 -9.22 -5.52
N LEU A 34 -9.02 -9.52 -4.65
CA LEU A 34 -9.20 -10.86 -4.09
C LEU A 34 -9.73 -11.85 -5.15
N ALA A 35 -10.65 -11.43 -6.00
CA ALA A 35 -11.21 -12.25 -7.08
C ALA A 35 -10.16 -12.62 -8.14
N ASP A 36 -9.22 -11.71 -8.42
CA ASP A 36 -8.08 -11.94 -9.32
C ASP A 36 -6.99 -12.83 -8.68
N GLY A 37 -7.20 -13.32 -7.45
CA GLY A 37 -6.26 -14.18 -6.70
C GLY A 37 -5.15 -13.42 -5.97
N GLY A 38 -5.21 -12.09 -5.94
CA GLY A 38 -4.28 -11.23 -5.21
C GLY A 38 -4.59 -11.15 -3.70
N GLN A 39 -3.69 -10.51 -2.96
CA GLN A 39 -3.86 -10.24 -1.53
C GLN A 39 -3.93 -8.73 -1.30
N ALA A 40 -5.11 -8.21 -0.93
CA ALA A 40 -5.28 -6.79 -0.62
C ALA A 40 -4.53 -6.36 0.65
N TYR A 41 -4.33 -7.30 1.58
CA TYR A 41 -3.60 -7.12 2.83
C TYR A 41 -2.62 -8.29 3.02
N PRO A 42 -1.47 -8.27 2.33
CA PRO A 42 -0.47 -9.33 2.46
C PRO A 42 0.17 -9.27 3.86
N VAL A 43 0.58 -10.44 4.36
CA VAL A 43 1.24 -10.56 5.68
C VAL A 43 2.63 -9.92 5.67
N SER A 44 3.33 -10.01 4.55
CA SER A 44 4.67 -9.46 4.38
C SER A 44 4.83 -8.85 3.00
N VAL A 45 5.50 -7.70 2.95
CA VAL A 45 5.97 -7.06 1.72
C VAL A 45 7.50 -7.15 1.67
N PRO A 46 8.11 -7.43 0.50
CA PRO A 46 9.56 -7.56 0.37
C PRO A 46 10.25 -6.19 0.37
N VAL A 47 10.26 -5.53 1.53
CA VAL A 47 10.95 -4.25 1.74
C VAL A 47 12.42 -4.52 2.05
N THR A 48 13.32 -3.91 1.29
CA THR A 48 14.77 -4.07 1.48
C THR A 48 15.39 -2.90 2.22
N THR A 49 14.82 -1.70 2.12
CA THR A 49 15.37 -0.47 2.71
C THR A 49 14.29 0.59 2.96
N THR A 50 14.64 1.65 3.68
CA THR A 50 13.76 2.79 3.96
C THR A 50 13.93 3.91 2.94
N ILE A 51 12.91 4.76 2.79
CA ILE A 51 12.99 5.89 1.85
C ILE A 51 14.10 6.88 2.29
N ALA A 52 14.28 7.07 3.60
CA ALA A 52 15.35 7.93 4.14
C ALA A 52 16.75 7.41 3.78
N ALA A 53 16.98 6.10 3.89
CA ALA A 53 18.27 5.48 3.55
C ALA A 53 18.58 5.63 2.05
N VAL A 54 17.62 5.35 1.17
CA VAL A 54 17.77 5.54 -0.29
C VAL A 54 18.12 7.00 -0.61
N ARG A 55 17.45 7.96 0.03
CA ARG A 55 17.75 9.39 -0.18
C ARG A 55 19.15 9.77 0.29
N ALA A 56 19.64 9.19 1.37
CA ALA A 56 20.98 9.47 1.90
C ALA A 56 22.06 8.85 1.01
N GLU A 57 21.90 7.59 0.62
CA GLU A 57 22.86 6.84 -0.22
C GLU A 57 23.04 7.48 -1.60
N HIS A 58 21.95 7.99 -2.17
CA HIS A 58 21.94 8.56 -3.52
C HIS A 58 21.96 10.09 -3.56
N ALA A 59 22.30 10.76 -2.45
CA ALA A 59 22.29 12.21 -2.35
C ALA A 59 23.25 12.93 -3.32
N ALA A 60 24.27 12.22 -3.80
CA ALA A 60 25.30 12.75 -4.70
C ALA A 60 25.06 12.43 -6.19
N LEU A 61 23.94 11.79 -6.56
CA LEU A 61 23.64 11.50 -7.96
C LEU A 61 23.36 12.78 -8.74
N GLU A 62 23.94 12.88 -9.93
CA GLU A 62 23.66 13.98 -10.85
C GLU A 62 22.33 13.77 -11.62
N ALA A 63 21.76 14.86 -12.11
CA ALA A 63 20.53 14.79 -12.88
C ALA A 63 20.72 13.99 -14.17
N GLY A 64 19.91 12.95 -14.37
CA GLY A 64 20.01 12.05 -15.52
C GLY A 64 20.99 10.90 -15.34
N GLN A 65 21.65 10.79 -14.19
CA GLN A 65 22.46 9.63 -13.83
C GLN A 65 21.56 8.49 -13.35
N GLU A 66 21.86 7.28 -13.82
CA GLU A 66 21.16 6.05 -13.47
C GLU A 66 22.09 5.11 -12.70
N THR A 67 21.51 4.23 -11.88
CA THR A 67 22.21 3.20 -11.12
C THR A 67 21.55 1.84 -11.32
N ASP A 68 22.32 0.76 -11.28
CA ASP A 68 21.79 -0.62 -11.38
C ASP A 68 21.29 -1.19 -10.04
N VAL A 69 21.22 -0.38 -8.99
CA VAL A 69 20.80 -0.81 -7.65
C VAL A 69 19.29 -0.99 -7.60
N GLN A 70 18.84 -2.20 -7.21
CA GLN A 70 17.43 -2.49 -6.99
C GLN A 70 17.07 -2.37 -5.52
N VAL A 71 16.02 -1.61 -5.23
CA VAL A 71 15.51 -1.41 -3.87
C VAL A 71 14.00 -1.67 -3.80
N GLY A 72 13.56 -2.31 -2.73
CA GLY A 72 12.15 -2.44 -2.37
C GLY A 72 11.83 -1.49 -1.23
N VAL A 73 10.90 -0.56 -1.45
CA VAL A 73 10.42 0.41 -0.45
C VAL A 73 8.92 0.26 -0.24
N ALA A 74 8.44 0.60 0.96
CA ALA A 74 7.02 0.68 1.27
C ALA A 74 6.67 2.03 1.89
N GLY A 75 5.42 2.46 1.74
CA GLY A 75 4.93 3.69 2.34
C GLY A 75 3.53 4.04 1.86
N ARG A 76 3.02 5.19 2.30
CA ARG A 76 1.71 5.72 1.93
C ARG A 76 1.81 6.53 0.65
N VAL A 77 0.94 6.25 -0.31
CA VAL A 77 0.78 7.09 -1.51
C VAL A 77 0.08 8.39 -1.11
N MET A 78 0.81 9.51 -1.17
CA MET A 78 0.28 10.84 -0.89
C MET A 78 -0.17 11.57 -2.15
N TYR A 79 0.49 11.31 -3.28
CA TYR A 79 0.16 11.91 -4.56
C TYR A 79 0.37 10.91 -5.68
N LEU A 80 -0.51 10.94 -6.68
CA LEU A 80 -0.46 10.07 -7.85
C LEU A 80 -0.91 10.84 -9.08
N ARG A 81 -0.07 10.84 -10.13
CA ARG A 81 -0.41 11.42 -11.44
C ARG A 81 -0.16 10.38 -12.54
N ASN A 82 -1.16 10.20 -13.39
CA ASN A 82 -1.12 9.27 -14.50
C ASN A 82 -1.04 10.04 -15.82
N THR A 83 -0.05 9.72 -16.65
CA THR A 83 0.15 10.35 -17.97
C THR A 83 0.42 9.27 -19.02
N GLY A 84 -0.64 8.78 -19.68
CA GLY A 84 -0.55 7.78 -20.74
C GLY A 84 0.16 6.50 -20.30
N LYS A 85 1.41 6.31 -20.74
CA LYS A 85 2.24 5.13 -20.44
C LYS A 85 3.09 5.27 -19.18
N LEU A 86 3.14 6.44 -18.55
CA LEU A 86 3.98 6.71 -17.39
C LEU A 86 3.12 7.20 -16.22
N CYS A 87 3.35 6.62 -15.04
CA CYS A 87 2.68 7.00 -13.79
C CYS A 87 3.74 7.46 -12.80
N PHE A 88 3.48 8.56 -12.11
CA PHE A 88 4.35 9.06 -11.05
C PHE A 88 3.59 9.03 -9.72
N VAL A 89 4.28 8.60 -8.68
CA VAL A 89 3.73 8.44 -7.35
C VAL A 89 4.68 9.05 -6.33
N THR A 90 4.13 9.85 -5.42
CA THR A 90 4.86 10.32 -4.23
C THR A 90 4.48 9.43 -3.07
N VAL A 91 5.48 8.71 -2.55
CA VAL A 91 5.34 7.80 -1.42
C VAL A 91 5.99 8.44 -0.20
N GLN A 92 5.28 8.41 0.93
CA GLN A 92 5.77 8.87 2.21
C GLN A 92 5.94 7.69 3.16
N ASP A 93 7.11 7.61 3.80
CA ASP A 93 7.38 6.66 4.87
C ASP A 93 6.67 7.09 6.18
N GLY A 94 6.61 6.21 7.17
CA GLY A 94 6.06 6.52 8.49
C GLY A 94 6.92 7.44 9.36
N GLU A 95 8.08 7.88 8.85
CA GLU A 95 9.00 8.84 9.48
C GLU A 95 8.68 10.30 9.10
#